data_AF-A0A849CSU9-F1
#
_entry.id   AF-A0A849CSU9-F1
#
_cell.length_a   1.000
_cell.length_b   1.000
_cell.length_c   1.000
_cell.angle_alpha   90.00
_cell.angle_beta   90.00
_cell.angle_gamma   90.00
#
_symmetry.space_group_name_H-M   'P 1'
#
loop_
_entity.id
_entity.type
_entity.pdbx_description
1 polymer ?
#
loop_
_entity_poly.entity_id
_entity_poly.type
_entity_poly.pdbx_seq_one_letter_code
_entity_poly.pdbx_strand_id
1 'polypeptide(L)'
;MKEFDLEKALAGEPVVLRNGDKAFVKFVLENPLFEDDQVVGFHIDSEGKEEVTSWGNNGVHIPNTNSIYDIIGMWEEPRPTVTLTLPCPLKSVTVGQRVFYLDLNKQCERICAFLFQKDSTYHFNLLKNGGIFSTEEDAQAWFDAMKNARR
;
A
#
# COMPACT_ATOMS: atom_id res chain seq x y z
N MET A 1 11.19 -2.40 3.61
CA MET A 1 11.08 -3.05 4.93
C MET A 1 12.00 -2.31 5.87
N LYS A 2 11.48 -1.89 7.03
CA LYS A 2 12.31 -1.26 8.07
C LYS A 2 13.17 -2.31 8.74
N GLU A 3 14.44 -1.98 8.99
CA GLU A 3 15.34 -2.86 9.76
C GLU A 3 14.78 -3.12 11.17
N PHE A 4 15.07 -4.29 11.71
CA PHE A 4 14.63 -4.70 13.05
C PHE A 4 15.27 -3.81 14.12
N ASP A 5 14.44 -3.37 15.08
CA ASP A 5 14.81 -2.52 16.21
C ASP A 5 14.22 -3.12 17.49
N LEU A 6 15.10 -3.71 18.32
CA LEU A 6 14.70 -4.42 19.52
C LEU A 6 14.07 -3.48 20.57
N GLU A 7 14.56 -2.24 20.69
CA GLU A 7 14.01 -1.28 21.66
C GLU A 7 12.58 -0.89 21.29
N LYS A 8 12.31 -0.62 20.01
CA LYS A 8 10.95 -0.35 19.53
C LYS A 8 10.05 -1.58 19.66
N ALA A 9 10.57 -2.76 19.36
CA ALA A 9 9.82 -4.00 19.51
C ALA A 9 9.40 -4.24 20.97
N LEU A 10 10.30 -4.02 21.92
CA LEU A 10 10.01 -4.10 23.36
C LEU A 10 9.05 -3.00 23.84
N ALA A 11 9.05 -1.83 23.19
CA ALA A 11 8.06 -0.79 23.42
C ALA A 11 6.66 -1.14 22.90
N GLY A 12 6.51 -2.29 22.22
CA GLY A 12 5.24 -2.83 21.74
C GLY A 12 4.98 -2.61 20.25
N GLU A 13 5.93 -2.07 19.49
CA GLU A 13 5.82 -2.02 18.03
C GLU A 13 5.95 -3.45 17.45
N PRO A 14 5.07 -3.86 16.53
CA PRO A 14 5.13 -5.19 15.94
C PRO A 14 6.33 -5.35 15.00
N VAL A 15 6.76 -6.59 14.81
CA VAL A 15 7.81 -7.00 13.88
C VAL A 15 7.24 -7.94 12.82
N VAL A 16 7.97 -8.11 11.71
CA VAL A 16 7.60 -9.02 10.64
C VAL A 16 8.59 -10.19 10.59
N LEU A 17 8.05 -11.40 10.54
CA LEU A 17 8.82 -12.63 10.39
C LEU A 17 9.09 -12.93 8.90
N ARG A 18 10.05 -13.80 8.61
CA ARG A 18 10.43 -14.17 7.24
C ARG A 18 9.29 -14.78 6.43
N ASN A 19 8.38 -15.51 7.08
CA ASN A 19 7.15 -16.04 6.47
C ASN A 19 6.06 -14.96 6.23
N GLY A 20 6.26 -13.74 6.70
CA GLY A 20 5.29 -12.64 6.59
C GLY A 20 4.36 -12.50 7.78
N ASP A 21 4.51 -13.31 8.82
CA ASP A 21 3.67 -13.22 10.02
C ASP A 21 3.97 -11.95 10.82
N LYS A 22 2.95 -11.46 11.51
CA LYS A 22 3.07 -10.37 12.47
C LYS A 22 3.47 -10.93 13.83
N ALA A 23 4.55 -10.42 14.41
CA ALA A 23 5.03 -10.85 15.72
C ALA A 23 5.17 -9.69 16.70
N PHE A 24 5.15 -10.03 17.99
CA PHE A 24 5.28 -9.09 19.09
C PHE A 24 6.30 -9.60 20.09
N VAL A 25 7.33 -8.79 20.31
CA VAL A 25 8.31 -9.01 21.38
C VAL A 25 7.70 -8.58 22.71
N LYS A 26 7.92 -9.35 23.79
CA LYS A 26 7.35 -9.06 25.12
C LYS A 26 8.39 -8.75 26.18
N PHE A 27 9.45 -9.54 26.27
CA PHE A 27 10.51 -9.31 27.25
C PHE A 27 11.80 -10.00 26.81
N VAL A 28 12.88 -9.61 27.46
CA VAL A 28 14.21 -10.20 27.33
C VAL A 28 14.53 -10.93 28.64
N LEU A 29 14.96 -12.18 28.54
CA LEU A 29 15.39 -12.98 29.68
C LEU A 29 16.79 -12.54 30.12
N GLU A 30 16.96 -12.26 31.41
CA GLU A 30 18.28 -11.90 31.95
C GLU A 30 19.26 -13.08 31.98
N ASN A 31 18.74 -14.30 32.14
CA ASN A 31 19.53 -15.53 32.24
C ASN A 31 18.85 -16.68 31.47
N PRO A 32 18.86 -16.66 30.13
CA PRO A 32 18.23 -17.70 29.32
C PRO A 32 19.05 -19.01 29.38
N LEU A 33 18.40 -20.14 29.12
CA LEU A 33 19.09 -21.44 28.99
C LEU A 33 19.99 -21.48 27.75
N PHE A 34 19.59 -20.78 26.69
CA PHE A 34 20.35 -20.61 25.45
C PHE A 34 20.37 -19.11 25.11
N GLU A 35 21.53 -18.56 24.75
CA GLU A 35 21.66 -17.13 24.40
C GLU A 35 20.75 -16.73 23.22
N ASP A 36 20.48 -17.69 22.33
CA ASP A 36 19.63 -17.49 21.16
C ASP A 36 18.12 -17.57 21.47
N ASP A 37 17.75 -17.77 22.74
CA ASP A 37 16.36 -17.76 23.23
C ASP A 37 16.09 -16.59 24.20
N GLN A 38 16.93 -15.55 24.15
CA GLN A 38 16.87 -14.46 25.11
C GLN A 38 15.61 -13.59 24.96
N VAL A 39 15.18 -13.33 23.73
CA VAL A 39 14.03 -12.48 23.42
C VAL A 39 12.80 -13.36 23.28
N VAL A 40 11.77 -13.13 24.11
CA VAL A 40 10.55 -13.94 24.11
C VAL A 40 9.37 -13.11 23.62
N GLY A 41 8.52 -13.74 22.81
CA GLY A 41 7.30 -13.14 22.30
C GLY A 41 6.36 -14.16 21.70
N PHE A 42 5.51 -13.70 20.78
CA PHE A 42 4.62 -14.55 20.01
C PHE A 42 4.42 -13.99 18.61
N HIS A 43 4.03 -14.84 17.67
CA HIS A 43 3.54 -14.42 16.36
C HIS A 43 2.11 -14.87 16.14
N ILE A 44 1.46 -14.21 15.18
CA ILE A 44 0.11 -14.53 14.74
C ILE A 44 0.23 -15.05 13.32
N ASP A 45 -0.20 -16.30 13.11
CA ASP A 45 -0.17 -16.93 11.79
C ASP A 45 -1.26 -16.38 10.86
N SER A 46 -1.27 -16.88 9.61
CA SER A 46 -2.29 -16.49 8.62
C SER A 46 -3.73 -16.89 8.98
N GLU A 47 -3.92 -17.83 9.92
CA GLU A 47 -5.23 -18.24 10.43
C GLU A 47 -5.66 -17.40 11.65
N GLY A 48 -4.81 -16.50 12.12
CA GLY A 48 -5.05 -15.65 13.29
C GLY A 48 -4.73 -16.33 14.62
N LYS A 49 -4.01 -17.45 14.63
CA LYS A 49 -3.62 -18.17 15.84
C LYS A 49 -2.31 -17.64 16.39
N GLU A 50 -2.24 -17.48 17.70
CA GLU A 50 -1.02 -17.11 18.40
C GLU A 50 -0.12 -18.32 18.71
N GLU A 51 1.17 -18.17 18.42
CA GLU A 51 2.21 -19.14 18.80
C GLU A 51 3.36 -18.44 19.52
N VAL A 52 3.74 -18.97 20.69
CA VAL A 52 4.85 -18.45 21.51
C VAL A 52 6.17 -18.91 20.91
N THR A 53 7.14 -18.00 20.89
CA THR A 53 8.45 -18.24 20.27
C THR A 53 9.52 -17.39 20.93
N SER A 54 10.77 -17.75 20.69
CA SER A 54 11.97 -17.07 21.19
C SER A 54 12.94 -16.72 20.07
N TRP A 55 13.78 -15.73 20.30
CA TRP A 55 14.81 -15.27 19.38
C TRP A 55 16.06 -14.80 20.13
N GLY A 56 17.17 -14.72 19.43
CA GLY A 56 18.33 -13.96 19.88
C GLY A 56 18.07 -12.45 19.81
N ASN A 57 18.95 -11.65 20.40
CA ASN A 57 18.85 -10.18 20.38
C ASN A 57 18.90 -9.57 18.98
N ASN A 58 19.39 -10.32 18.01
CA ASN A 58 19.42 -9.96 16.59
C ASN A 58 18.15 -10.39 15.83
N GLY A 59 17.17 -11.00 16.49
CA GLY A 59 15.93 -11.47 15.90
C GLY A 59 16.03 -12.82 15.18
N VAL A 60 17.15 -13.54 15.32
CA VAL A 60 17.32 -14.89 14.75
C VAL A 60 16.62 -15.91 15.63
N HIS A 61 15.81 -16.79 15.03
CA HIS A 61 15.05 -17.80 15.76
C HIS A 61 15.89 -19.05 16.04
N ILE A 62 16.56 -19.59 15.02
CA ILE A 62 17.48 -20.73 15.17
C ILE A 62 18.82 -20.36 14.52
N PRO A 63 19.92 -20.33 15.29
CA PRO A 63 21.24 -19.99 14.79
C PRO A 63 21.67 -20.84 13.61
N ASN A 64 22.41 -20.23 12.68
CA ASN A 64 22.93 -20.90 11.48
C ASN A 64 21.86 -21.51 10.57
N THR A 65 20.61 -21.09 10.72
CA THR A 65 19.51 -21.44 9.81
C THR A 65 18.81 -20.18 9.34
N ASN A 66 18.23 -20.25 8.15
CA ASN A 66 17.31 -19.21 7.66
C ASN A 66 15.89 -19.59 8.07
N SER A 67 15.60 -19.52 9.37
CA SER A 67 14.29 -19.88 9.89
C SER A 67 13.21 -19.01 9.25
N ILE A 68 12.07 -19.62 8.95
CA ILE A 68 10.88 -18.89 8.50
C ILE A 68 10.35 -17.96 9.60
N TYR A 69 10.75 -18.19 10.85
CA TYR A 69 10.39 -17.39 12.02
C TYR A 69 11.46 -16.36 12.40
N ASP A 70 12.51 -16.17 11.60
CA ASP A 70 13.44 -15.06 11.83
C ASP A 70 12.69 -13.71 11.72
N ILE A 71 12.97 -12.80 12.65
CA ILE A 71 12.55 -11.41 12.53
C ILE A 71 13.41 -10.75 11.44
N ILE A 72 12.77 -10.31 10.37
CA ILE A 72 13.47 -9.68 9.23
C ILE A 72 13.28 -8.17 9.20
N GLY A 73 12.42 -7.61 10.05
CA GLY A 73 12.21 -6.16 10.13
C GLY A 73 11.09 -5.75 11.07
N MET A 74 10.83 -4.45 11.17
CA MET A 74 9.64 -3.92 11.84
C MET A 74 8.39 -4.08 10.96
N TRP A 75 7.24 -4.35 11.59
CA TRP A 75 5.97 -4.48 10.89
C TRP A 75 5.50 -3.11 10.39
N GLU A 76 5.18 -3.05 9.10
CA GLU A 76 4.50 -1.90 8.51
C GLU A 76 3.05 -2.30 8.24
N GLU A 77 2.09 -1.54 8.76
CA GLU A 77 0.68 -1.84 8.50
C GLU A 77 0.41 -1.91 7.00
N PRO A 78 -0.19 -3.00 6.50
CA PRO A 78 -0.50 -3.15 5.09
C PRO A 78 -1.29 -1.93 4.63
N ARG A 79 -0.78 -1.23 3.62
CA ARG A 79 -1.53 -0.12 3.04
C ARG A 79 -2.79 -0.73 2.40
N PRO A 80 -4.00 -0.26 2.73
CA PRO A 80 -5.21 -0.75 2.10
C PRO A 80 -5.06 -0.61 0.59
N THR A 81 -5.02 -1.73 -0.10
CA THR A 81 -4.92 -1.77 -1.55
C THR A 81 -6.34 -1.82 -2.08
N VAL A 82 -6.79 -0.74 -2.72
CA VAL A 82 -8.11 -0.69 -3.35
C VAL A 82 -7.94 -1.11 -4.80
N THR A 83 -8.58 -2.20 -5.20
CA THR A 83 -8.70 -2.58 -6.61
C THR A 83 -9.87 -1.80 -7.21
N LEU A 84 -9.58 -0.92 -8.17
CA LEU A 84 -10.59 -0.15 -8.90
C LEU A 84 -10.67 -0.65 -10.34
N THR A 85 -11.87 -0.97 -10.80
CA THR A 85 -12.14 -1.18 -12.22
C THR A 85 -12.66 0.12 -12.79
N LEU A 86 -11.83 0.80 -13.58
CA LEU A 86 -12.16 2.08 -14.20
C LEU A 86 -12.34 1.93 -15.71
N PRO A 87 -13.22 2.75 -16.32
CA PRO A 87 -13.38 2.76 -17.76
C PRO A 87 -12.12 3.28 -18.44
N CYS A 88 -11.81 2.73 -19.61
CA CYS A 88 -10.65 3.15 -20.39
C CYS A 88 -10.88 4.55 -20.99
N PRO A 89 -9.94 5.49 -20.79
CA PRO A 89 -9.98 6.75 -21.52
C PRO A 89 -9.91 6.55 -23.03
N LEU A 90 -10.39 7.54 -23.78
CA LEU A 90 -10.34 7.53 -25.24
C LEU A 90 -8.89 7.62 -25.74
N LYS A 91 -8.56 6.79 -26.73
CA LYS A 91 -7.25 6.80 -27.42
C LYS A 91 -7.25 7.69 -28.67
N SER A 92 -8.42 7.93 -29.24
CA SER A 92 -8.63 8.76 -30.43
C SER A 92 -9.99 9.45 -30.36
N VAL A 93 -10.09 10.64 -30.95
CA VAL A 93 -11.29 11.49 -30.94
C VAL A 93 -11.41 12.20 -32.29
N THR A 94 -12.64 12.30 -32.82
CA THR A 94 -12.91 13.04 -34.06
C THR A 94 -13.09 14.53 -33.76
N VAL A 95 -12.62 15.40 -34.65
CA VAL A 95 -12.85 16.86 -34.51
C VAL A 95 -14.35 17.15 -34.49
N GLY A 96 -14.80 17.97 -33.54
CA GLY A 96 -16.21 18.26 -33.30
C GLY A 96 -16.94 17.21 -32.45
N GLN A 97 -16.30 16.10 -32.07
CA GLN A 97 -16.89 15.14 -31.14
C GLN A 97 -17.00 15.76 -29.75
N ARG A 98 -18.20 15.69 -29.15
CA ARG A 98 -18.38 16.04 -27.74
C ARG A 98 -17.71 15.00 -26.86
N VAL A 99 -16.88 15.45 -25.93
CA VAL A 99 -16.14 14.60 -25.00
C VAL A 99 -16.16 15.18 -23.59
N PHE A 100 -15.91 14.33 -22.60
CA PHE A 100 -15.92 14.67 -21.18
C PHE A 100 -14.51 14.61 -20.60
N TYR A 101 -14.23 15.47 -19.62
CA TYR A 101 -12.95 15.51 -18.92
C TYR A 101 -13.13 16.04 -17.49
N LEU A 102 -12.12 15.84 -16.66
CA LEU A 102 -12.13 16.27 -15.27
C LEU A 102 -11.37 17.59 -15.14
N ASP A 103 -12.07 18.61 -14.65
CA ASP A 103 -11.48 19.88 -14.23
C ASP A 103 -11.17 19.78 -12.74
N LEU A 104 -9.88 19.57 -12.41
CA LEU A 104 -9.40 19.36 -11.05
C LEU A 104 -8.71 20.60 -10.47
N ASN A 105 -9.16 21.80 -10.87
CA ASN A 105 -8.61 23.04 -10.35
C ASN A 105 -8.92 23.21 -8.86
N LYS A 106 -7.96 23.77 -8.09
CA LYS A 106 -8.02 23.90 -6.62
C LYS A 106 -9.27 24.61 -6.07
N GLN A 107 -9.98 25.39 -6.91
CA GLN A 107 -11.15 26.18 -6.52
C GLN A 107 -12.47 25.54 -6.96
N CYS A 108 -12.46 24.61 -7.93
CA CYS A 108 -13.66 23.96 -8.42
C CYS A 108 -13.28 22.62 -9.08
N GLU A 109 -13.75 21.53 -8.49
CA GLU A 109 -13.56 20.18 -9.01
C GLU A 109 -14.88 19.69 -9.60
N ARG A 110 -14.87 19.42 -10.90
CA ARG A 110 -16.08 19.04 -11.64
C ARG A 110 -15.76 18.30 -12.92
N ILE A 111 -16.79 17.68 -13.47
CA ILE A 111 -16.77 17.14 -14.83
C ILE A 111 -17.22 18.24 -15.78
N CYS A 112 -16.49 18.38 -16.87
CA CYS A 112 -16.76 19.35 -17.92
C CYS A 112 -16.83 18.63 -19.27
N ALA A 113 -17.39 19.30 -20.28
CA ALA A 113 -17.43 18.80 -21.64
C ALA A 113 -17.06 19.89 -22.65
N PHE A 114 -16.44 19.49 -23.75
CA PHE A 114 -16.16 20.36 -24.90
C PHE A 114 -16.29 19.59 -26.21
N LEU A 115 -16.37 20.32 -27.33
CA LEU A 115 -16.22 19.74 -28.66
C LEU A 115 -14.73 19.69 -29.01
N PHE A 116 -14.21 18.51 -29.34
CA PHE A 116 -12.78 18.31 -29.56
C PHE A 116 -12.27 19.12 -30.75
N GLN A 117 -11.13 19.76 -30.58
CA GLN A 117 -10.47 20.58 -31.60
C GLN A 117 -9.01 20.18 -31.70
N LYS A 118 -8.53 19.91 -32.92
CA LYS A 118 -7.18 19.38 -33.17
C LYS A 118 -6.08 20.44 -33.03
N ASP A 119 -6.42 21.69 -33.27
CA ASP A 119 -5.56 22.88 -33.14
C ASP A 119 -5.43 23.37 -31.69
N SER A 120 -6.33 22.95 -30.80
CA SER A 120 -6.21 23.22 -29.36
C SER A 120 -5.14 22.34 -28.73
N THR A 121 -4.01 22.97 -28.34
CA THR A 121 -2.94 22.30 -27.58
C THR A 121 -3.46 21.70 -26.28
N TYR A 122 -4.44 22.38 -25.64
CA TYR A 122 -5.07 21.89 -24.41
C TYR A 122 -5.85 20.58 -24.65
N HIS A 123 -6.70 20.52 -25.69
CA HIS A 123 -7.45 19.30 -26.01
C HIS A 123 -6.52 18.15 -26.38
N PHE A 124 -5.48 18.42 -27.17
CA PHE A 124 -4.51 17.40 -27.57
C PHE A 124 -3.75 16.83 -26.36
N ASN A 125 -3.33 17.70 -25.43
CA ASN A 125 -2.65 17.27 -24.22
C ASN A 125 -3.57 16.43 -23.30
N LEU A 126 -4.83 16.81 -23.16
CA LEU A 126 -5.82 16.01 -22.43
C LEU A 126 -5.97 14.61 -23.03
N LEU A 127 -6.08 14.51 -24.36
CA LEU A 127 -6.19 13.22 -25.05
C LEU A 127 -4.96 12.35 -24.83
N LYS A 128 -3.77 12.93 -25.02
CA LYS A 128 -2.49 12.25 -24.87
C LYS A 128 -2.28 11.71 -23.45
N ASN A 129 -2.77 12.44 -22.45
CA ASN A 129 -2.63 12.08 -21.05
C ASN A 129 -3.75 11.16 -20.53
N GLY A 130 -4.65 10.69 -21.39
CA GLY A 130 -5.76 9.82 -20.99
C GLY A 130 -6.83 10.54 -20.15
N GLY A 131 -6.99 11.84 -20.33
CA GLY A 131 -7.95 12.67 -19.60
C GLY A 131 -9.30 12.88 -20.30
N ILE A 132 -9.57 12.14 -21.38
CA ILE A 132 -10.78 12.31 -22.21
C ILE A 132 -11.63 11.05 -22.20
N PHE A 133 -12.93 11.23 -22.02
CA PHE A 133 -13.93 10.16 -21.90
C PHE A 133 -15.06 10.34 -22.92
N SER A 134 -15.65 9.22 -23.35
CA SER A 134 -16.81 9.18 -24.25
C SER A 134 -18.11 9.64 -23.59
N THR A 135 -18.27 9.35 -22.31
CA THR A 135 -19.50 9.59 -21.55
C THR A 135 -19.21 10.35 -20.27
N GLU A 136 -20.24 10.96 -19.70
CA GLU A 136 -20.13 11.66 -18.41
C GLU A 136 -19.94 10.64 -17.28
N GLU A 137 -20.59 9.49 -17.39
CA GLU A 137 -20.52 8.36 -16.47
C GLU A 137 -19.09 7.82 -16.37
N ASP A 138 -18.39 7.69 -17.50
CA ASP A 138 -16.99 7.25 -17.52
C ASP A 138 -16.08 8.25 -16.78
N ALA A 139 -16.29 9.55 -17.02
CA ALA A 139 -15.56 10.61 -16.32
C ALA A 139 -15.89 10.64 -14.82
N GLN A 140 -17.15 10.37 -14.45
CA GLN A 140 -17.61 10.32 -13.07
C GLN A 140 -16.97 9.18 -12.28
N ALA A 141 -16.82 7.99 -12.89
CA ALA A 141 -16.12 6.87 -12.25
C ALA A 141 -14.68 7.25 -11.85
N TRP A 142 -13.96 7.96 -12.73
CA TRP A 142 -12.63 8.49 -12.42
C TRP A 142 -12.65 9.60 -11.37
N PHE A 143 -13.64 10.48 -11.42
CA PHE A 143 -13.79 11.58 -10.46
C PHE A 143 -14.00 11.06 -9.04
N ASP A 144 -14.91 10.09 -8.88
CA ASP A 144 -15.22 9.46 -7.61
C ASP A 144 -14.03 8.66 -7.07
N ALA A 145 -13.34 7.92 -7.95
CA ALA A 145 -12.14 7.19 -7.58
C ALA A 145 -11.04 8.11 -7.03
N MET A 146 -10.78 9.24 -7.70
CA MET A 146 -9.79 10.22 -7.21
C MET A 146 -10.22 10.90 -5.92
N LYS A 147 -11.51 11.22 -5.77
CA LYS A 147 -12.04 11.84 -4.55
C LYS A 147 -11.93 10.90 -3.34
N ASN A 148 -12.25 9.62 -3.53
CA ASN A 148 -12.19 8.61 -2.47
C ASN A 148 -10.75 8.17 -2.13
N ALA A 149 -9.79 8.36 -3.05
CA ALA A 149 -8.38 8.03 -2.84
C ALA A 149 -7.55 9.16 -2.21
N ARG A 150 -8.09 10.38 -2.13
CA ARG A 150 -7.40 11.53 -1.52
C ARG A 150 -7.41 11.45 0.00
N ARG A 151 -6.25 11.74 0.61
CA ARG A 151 -6.03 11.85 2.06
C ARG A 151 -5.67 13.27 2.42
#